data_AF-A0A975C1S8-F1
#
_entry.id   AF-A0A975C1S8-F1
#
_cell.length_a   1.000
_cell.length_b   1.000
_cell.length_c   1.000
_cell.angle_alpha   90.00
_cell.angle_beta   90.00
_cell.angle_gamma   90.00
#
_symmetry.space_group_name_H-M   'P 1'
#
loop_
_entity.id
_entity.type
_entity.pdbx_description
1 polymer ?
#
loop_
_entity_poly.entity_id
_entity_poly.type
_entity_poly.pdbx_seq_one_letter_code
_entity_poly.pdbx_strand_id
1 'polypeptide(L)'
;MATAADTTAPQNTGSRLVRWIGGHADIASAVTLSIAGLLTSWSGYQAALWDGDQAAAYSQAGAIRTEASRRQIQAGQLEGGDALMFTQWLDAEARGDARLAGFYEQRFRPEYRVAHAAWRARQPLTNPTAPATPFVMPEYRLAARAEATALEAKATATFDHGQYANRVGDGFVRATVIFASALFFGGIGQAFRRPALHVVMLAISVLQCLWGVIAMIQLPVN
;
A
#
# COMPACT_ATOMS: atom_id res chain seq x y z
N MET A 1 -17.53 -65.64 67.93
CA MET A 1 -16.59 -65.78 66.80
C MET A 1 -16.87 -64.61 65.87
N ALA A 2 -15.99 -63.60 65.88
CA ALA A 2 -16.28 -62.27 65.33
C ALA A 2 -16.16 -62.24 63.80
N THR A 3 -17.14 -61.56 63.21
CA THR A 3 -17.37 -61.28 61.80
C THR A 3 -16.27 -60.40 61.19
N ALA A 4 -15.83 -60.76 59.97
CA ALA A 4 -14.89 -59.99 59.17
C ALA A 4 -15.51 -58.66 58.71
N ALA A 5 -14.81 -57.56 58.98
CA ALA A 5 -15.12 -56.26 58.40
C ALA A 5 -14.30 -56.07 57.12
N ASP A 6 -14.97 -56.13 55.98
CA ASP A 6 -14.44 -55.82 54.66
C ASP A 6 -14.33 -54.29 54.51
N THR A 7 -13.12 -53.76 54.57
CA THR A 7 -12.82 -52.33 54.38
C THR A 7 -12.61 -52.03 52.90
N THR A 8 -13.70 -51.83 52.16
CA THR A 8 -13.64 -51.29 50.80
C THR A 8 -13.23 -49.81 50.85
N ALA A 9 -11.97 -49.52 50.52
CA ALA A 9 -11.48 -48.16 50.32
C ALA A 9 -12.23 -47.46 49.16
N PRO A 10 -12.56 -46.16 49.25
CA PRO A 10 -13.24 -45.45 48.17
C PRO A 10 -12.32 -45.35 46.94
N GLN A 11 -12.81 -45.82 45.81
CA GLN A 11 -12.08 -45.85 44.55
C GLN A 11 -11.80 -44.43 44.04
N ASN A 12 -10.57 -44.26 43.56
CA ASN A 12 -9.91 -43.02 43.18
C ASN A 12 -10.40 -42.46 41.82
N THR A 13 -11.71 -42.26 41.66
CA THR A 13 -12.38 -41.88 40.40
C THR A 13 -11.87 -40.55 39.84
N GLY A 14 -11.56 -39.57 40.71
CA GLY A 14 -10.97 -38.29 40.30
C GLY A 14 -9.58 -38.42 39.66
N SER A 15 -8.75 -39.38 40.10
CA SER A 15 -7.39 -39.57 39.56
C SER A 15 -7.33 -40.23 38.17
N ARG A 16 -8.39 -40.96 37.78
CA ARG A 16 -8.47 -41.64 36.48
C ARG A 16 -8.93 -40.68 35.39
N LEU A 17 -9.95 -39.87 35.68
CA LEU A 17 -10.43 -38.82 34.77
C LEU A 17 -9.33 -37.79 34.48
N VAL A 18 -8.60 -37.34 35.51
CA VAL A 18 -7.52 -36.37 35.38
C VAL A 18 -6.34 -36.90 34.54
N ARG A 19 -5.97 -38.18 34.71
CA ARG A 19 -4.91 -38.81 33.89
C ARG A 19 -5.34 -39.03 32.44
N TRP A 20 -6.60 -39.41 32.21
CA TRP A 20 -7.14 -39.60 30.86
C TRP A 20 -7.23 -38.27 30.11
N ILE A 21 -7.70 -37.20 30.77
CA ILE A 21 -7.73 -35.84 30.22
C ILE A 21 -6.32 -35.34 29.89
N GLY A 22 -5.33 -35.60 30.76
CA GLY A 22 -3.93 -35.22 30.51
C GLY A 22 -3.35 -35.85 29.24
N GLY A 23 -3.53 -37.16 29.03
CA GLY A 23 -2.99 -37.84 27.85
C GLY A 23 -3.61 -37.38 26.52
N HIS A 24 -4.90 -37.02 26.49
CA HIS A 24 -5.53 -36.46 25.30
C HIS A 24 -5.09 -35.01 25.06
N ALA A 25 -4.83 -34.25 26.12
CA ALA A 25 -4.31 -32.89 26.04
C ALA A 25 -2.89 -32.87 25.45
N ASP A 26 -2.04 -33.84 25.77
CA ASP A 26 -0.68 -33.94 25.20
C ASP A 26 -0.71 -34.14 23.68
N ILE A 27 -1.54 -35.04 23.17
CA ILE A 27 -1.71 -35.28 21.73
C ILE A 27 -2.28 -34.05 21.05
N ALA A 28 -3.32 -33.44 21.64
CA ALA A 28 -3.93 -32.22 21.11
C ALA A 28 -2.94 -31.05 21.07
N SER A 29 -2.09 -30.89 22.10
CA SER A 29 -0.99 -29.92 22.12
C SER A 29 -0.03 -30.17 20.98
N ALA A 30 0.43 -31.41 20.78
CA ALA A 30 1.36 -31.76 19.71
C ALA A 30 0.78 -31.42 18.32
N VAL A 31 -0.46 -31.82 18.06
CA VAL A 31 -1.15 -31.54 16.79
C VAL A 31 -1.33 -30.04 16.58
N THR A 32 -1.78 -29.30 17.60
CA THR A 32 -1.98 -27.85 17.51
C THR A 32 -0.66 -27.13 17.23
N LEU A 33 0.43 -27.56 17.89
CA LEU A 33 1.75 -26.98 17.67
C LEU A 33 2.26 -27.26 16.25
N SER A 34 2.14 -28.49 15.76
CA SER A 34 2.56 -28.83 14.40
C SER A 34 1.80 -28.00 13.36
N ILE A 35 0.48 -27.87 13.51
CA ILE A 35 -0.35 -27.06 12.61
C ILE A 35 0.05 -25.58 12.70
N ALA A 36 0.14 -25.02 13.91
CA ALA A 36 0.52 -23.63 14.09
C ALA A 36 1.93 -23.34 13.53
N GLY A 37 2.88 -24.26 13.64
CA GLY A 37 4.22 -24.12 13.06
C GLY A 37 4.21 -24.04 11.53
N LEU A 38 3.48 -24.95 10.88
CA LEU A 38 3.32 -24.93 9.42
C LEU A 38 2.62 -23.64 8.95
N LEU A 39 1.56 -23.23 9.64
CA LEU A 39 0.83 -22.01 9.33
C LEU A 39 1.67 -20.75 9.55
N THR A 40 2.50 -20.71 10.61
CA THR A 40 3.46 -19.62 10.87
C THR A 40 4.44 -19.49 9.71
N SER A 41 5.00 -20.62 9.25
CA SER A 41 5.93 -20.62 8.12
C SER A 41 5.24 -20.19 6.82
N TRP A 42 4.02 -20.67 6.57
CA TRP A 42 3.25 -20.31 5.38
C TRP A 42 2.87 -18.84 5.36
N SER A 43 2.39 -18.29 6.48
CA SER A 43 2.04 -16.88 6.58
C SER A 43 3.29 -15.99 6.45
N GLY A 44 4.42 -16.38 7.03
CA GLY A 44 5.69 -15.66 6.85
C GLY A 44 6.15 -15.64 5.39
N TYR A 45 6.02 -16.77 4.68
CA TYR A 45 6.34 -16.85 3.25
C TYR A 45 5.45 -15.95 2.41
N GLN A 46 4.14 -16.00 2.62
CA GLN A 46 3.17 -15.16 1.89
C GLN A 46 3.39 -13.67 2.18
N ALA A 47 3.67 -13.29 3.44
CA ALA A 47 4.03 -11.92 3.79
C ALA A 47 5.23 -11.41 2.98
N ALA A 48 6.28 -12.23 2.83
CA ALA A 48 7.47 -11.86 2.07
C ALA A 48 7.22 -11.70 0.57
N LEU A 49 6.32 -12.51 -0.02
CA LEU A 49 5.92 -12.35 -1.43
C LEU A 49 5.20 -11.01 -1.65
N TRP A 50 4.23 -10.69 -0.80
CA TRP A 50 3.48 -9.43 -0.87
C TRP A 50 4.37 -8.20 -0.60
N ASP A 51 5.36 -8.31 0.29
CA ASP A 51 6.35 -7.24 0.51
C ASP A 51 7.23 -7.00 -0.73
N GLY A 52 7.58 -8.08 -1.46
CA GLY A 52 8.26 -7.99 -2.75
C GLY A 52 7.47 -7.20 -3.79
N ASP A 53 6.18 -7.52 -3.95
CA ASP A 53 5.29 -6.82 -4.88
C ASP A 53 5.07 -5.36 -4.47
N GLN A 54 4.88 -5.10 -3.18
CA GLN A 54 4.83 -3.74 -2.65
C GLN A 54 6.11 -2.96 -3.01
N ALA A 55 7.29 -3.52 -2.71
CA ALA A 55 8.56 -2.84 -2.93
C ALA A 55 8.79 -2.54 -4.42
N ALA A 56 8.44 -3.49 -5.31
CA ALA A 56 8.50 -3.30 -6.75
C ALA A 56 7.55 -2.18 -7.21
N ALA A 57 6.30 -2.19 -6.74
CA ALA A 57 5.31 -1.17 -7.08
C ALA A 57 5.72 0.23 -6.59
N TYR A 58 6.23 0.36 -5.36
CA TYR A 58 6.72 1.64 -4.84
C TYR A 58 7.95 2.15 -5.58
N SER A 59 8.89 1.28 -5.91
CA SER A 59 10.06 1.64 -6.72
C SER A 59 9.63 2.15 -8.10
N GLN A 60 8.73 1.44 -8.77
CA GLN A 60 8.18 1.83 -10.06
C GLN A 60 7.41 3.16 -9.98
N ALA A 61 6.56 3.35 -8.97
CA ALA A 61 5.85 4.60 -8.74
C ALA A 61 6.83 5.77 -8.55
N GLY A 62 7.92 5.58 -7.78
CA GLY A 62 8.98 6.57 -7.60
C GLY A 62 9.69 6.96 -8.89
N ALA A 63 10.01 5.96 -9.74
CA ALA A 63 10.60 6.20 -11.05
C ALA A 63 9.66 7.01 -11.97
N ILE A 64 8.36 6.67 -11.99
CA ILE A 64 7.35 7.38 -12.76
C ILE A 64 7.19 8.83 -12.27
N ARG A 65 7.16 9.08 -10.94
CA ARG A 65 7.10 10.44 -10.38
C ARG A 65 8.31 11.29 -10.76
N THR A 66 9.47 10.67 -10.88
CA THR A 66 10.68 11.36 -11.33
C THR A 66 10.55 11.79 -12.80
N GLU A 67 10.01 10.94 -13.67
CA GLU A 67 9.71 11.31 -15.06
C GLU A 67 8.61 12.38 -15.14
N ALA A 68 7.53 12.27 -14.35
CA ALA A 68 6.50 13.29 -14.25
C ALA A 68 7.09 14.66 -13.87
N SER A 69 7.98 14.68 -12.87
CA SER A 69 8.67 15.89 -12.43
C SER A 69 9.57 16.46 -13.52
N ARG A 70 10.29 15.62 -14.26
CA ARG A 70 11.11 16.03 -15.41
C ARG A 70 10.25 16.72 -16.48
N ARG A 71 9.09 16.15 -16.81
CA ARG A 71 8.15 16.72 -17.78
C ARG A 71 7.50 18.01 -17.28
N GLN A 72 7.20 18.11 -16.00
CA GLN A 72 6.69 19.33 -15.40
C GLN A 72 7.73 20.47 -15.42
N ILE A 73 9.00 20.17 -15.12
CA ILE A 73 10.10 21.14 -15.23
C ILE A 73 10.26 21.58 -16.69
N GLN A 74 10.24 20.65 -17.64
CA GLN A 74 10.27 20.98 -19.06
C GLN A 74 9.12 21.91 -19.45
N ALA A 75 7.89 21.62 -19.01
CA ALA A 75 6.75 22.50 -19.25
C ALA A 75 6.96 23.91 -18.67
N GLY A 76 7.53 24.03 -17.46
CA GLY A 76 7.87 25.32 -16.87
C GLY A 76 8.95 26.09 -17.65
N GLN A 77 10.00 25.42 -18.12
CA GLN A 77 11.03 26.03 -18.96
C GLN A 77 10.46 26.51 -20.30
N LEU A 78 9.58 25.70 -20.88
CA LEU A 78 8.88 26.03 -22.11
C LEU A 78 7.97 27.26 -21.89
N GLU A 79 7.19 27.30 -20.82
CA GLU A 79 6.35 28.44 -20.48
C GLU A 79 7.16 29.71 -20.22
N GLY A 80 8.28 29.60 -19.49
CA GLY A 80 9.19 30.72 -19.27
C GLY A 80 9.82 31.26 -20.57
N GLY A 81 10.20 30.37 -21.49
CA GLY A 81 10.71 30.76 -22.81
C GLY A 81 9.65 31.47 -23.66
N ASP A 82 8.40 30.99 -23.62
CA ASP A 82 7.28 31.64 -24.30
C ASP A 82 6.98 33.01 -23.68
N ALA A 83 7.00 33.12 -22.35
CA ALA A 83 6.78 34.38 -21.63
C ALA A 83 7.85 35.43 -21.95
N LEU A 84 9.12 35.01 -22.02
CA LEU A 84 10.19 35.90 -22.46
C LEU A 84 9.94 36.40 -23.89
N MET A 85 9.62 35.50 -24.83
CA MET A 85 9.37 35.90 -26.22
C MET A 85 8.13 36.80 -26.35
N PHE A 86 7.09 36.52 -25.55
CA PHE A 86 5.89 37.35 -25.47
C PHE A 86 6.20 38.78 -25.02
N THR A 87 7.00 38.95 -23.97
CA THR A 87 7.36 40.29 -23.49
C THR A 87 8.17 41.07 -24.52
N GLN A 88 9.11 40.42 -25.22
CA GLN A 88 9.88 41.06 -26.30
C GLN A 88 8.99 41.46 -27.48
N TRP A 89 8.07 40.58 -27.88
CA TRP A 89 7.07 40.88 -28.90
C TRP A 89 6.13 42.03 -28.48
N LEU A 90 5.67 42.04 -27.23
CA LEU A 90 4.75 43.04 -26.70
C LEU A 90 5.40 44.43 -26.65
N ASP A 91 6.68 44.52 -26.27
CA ASP A 91 7.44 45.77 -26.31
C ASP A 91 7.63 46.28 -27.76
N ALA A 92 7.88 45.39 -28.72
CA ALA A 92 7.95 45.76 -30.13
C ALA A 92 6.61 46.29 -30.66
N GLU A 93 5.49 45.64 -30.33
CA GLU A 93 4.14 46.11 -30.68
C GLU A 93 3.82 47.46 -30.01
N ALA A 94 4.17 47.64 -28.73
CA ALA A 94 3.96 48.90 -28.02
C ALA A 94 4.74 50.08 -28.62
N ARG A 95 5.91 49.81 -29.23
CA ARG A 95 6.73 50.80 -29.95
C ARG A 95 6.32 50.99 -31.42
N GLY A 96 5.38 50.18 -31.92
CA GLY A 96 4.96 50.19 -33.33
C GLY A 96 5.98 49.58 -34.30
N ASP A 97 6.95 48.80 -33.82
CA ASP A 97 7.94 48.13 -34.67
C ASP A 97 7.39 46.79 -35.20
N ALA A 98 6.56 46.89 -36.23
CA ALA A 98 5.92 45.73 -36.87
C ALA A 98 6.94 44.72 -37.45
N ARG A 99 8.14 45.18 -37.84
CA ARG A 99 9.18 44.28 -38.37
C ARG A 99 9.74 43.42 -37.26
N LEU A 100 10.05 44.01 -36.10
CA LEU A 100 10.56 43.28 -34.95
C LEU A 100 9.48 42.37 -34.33
N ALA A 101 8.23 42.84 -34.24
CA ALA A 101 7.11 42.01 -33.79
C ALA A 101 6.94 40.75 -34.67
N GLY A 102 6.88 40.93 -36.00
CA GLY A 102 6.79 39.81 -36.94
C GLY A 102 7.98 38.84 -36.87
N PHE A 103 9.19 39.34 -36.57
CA PHE A 103 10.38 38.52 -36.35
C PHE A 103 10.24 37.59 -35.13
N TYR A 104 9.65 38.07 -34.04
CA TYR A 104 9.37 37.26 -32.85
C TYR A 104 8.23 36.27 -33.08
N GLU A 105 7.14 36.67 -33.77
CA GLU A 105 6.00 35.79 -34.07
C GLU A 105 6.42 34.54 -34.86
N GLN A 106 7.32 34.70 -35.84
CA GLN A 106 7.85 33.60 -36.64
C GLN A 106 8.62 32.57 -35.79
N ARG A 107 9.16 32.98 -34.63
CA ARG A 107 9.96 32.15 -33.73
C ARG A 107 9.17 31.55 -32.58
N PHE A 108 7.91 31.94 -32.43
CA PHE A 108 7.02 31.30 -31.47
C PHE A 108 6.95 29.80 -31.73
N ARG A 109 7.06 29.04 -30.64
CA ARG A 109 6.85 27.60 -30.71
C ARG A 109 5.44 27.29 -31.23
N PRO A 110 5.25 26.17 -31.94
CA PRO A 110 3.95 25.83 -32.53
C PRO A 110 2.79 25.86 -31.53
N GLU A 111 2.96 25.26 -30.34
CA GLU A 111 1.94 25.21 -29.29
C GLU A 111 1.54 26.61 -28.80
N TYR A 112 2.53 27.48 -28.54
CA TYR A 112 2.28 28.86 -28.12
C TYR A 112 1.64 29.70 -29.22
N ARG A 113 2.02 29.49 -30.49
CA ARG A 113 1.51 30.27 -31.62
C ARG A 113 0.00 30.17 -31.77
N VAL A 114 -0.58 28.99 -31.49
CA VAL A 114 -2.03 28.78 -31.50
C VAL A 114 -2.71 29.63 -30.44
N ALA A 115 -2.22 29.58 -29.20
CA ALA A 115 -2.74 30.39 -28.10
C ALA A 115 -2.57 31.89 -28.33
N HIS A 116 -1.41 32.30 -28.84
CA HIS A 116 -1.12 33.69 -29.17
C HIS A 116 -2.05 34.22 -30.26
N ALA A 117 -2.28 33.44 -31.33
CA ALA A 117 -3.19 33.83 -32.41
C ALA A 117 -4.65 33.94 -31.91
N ALA A 118 -5.12 32.96 -31.12
CA ALA A 118 -6.45 32.99 -30.52
C ALA A 118 -6.62 34.20 -29.57
N TRP A 119 -5.59 34.50 -28.78
CA TRP A 119 -5.54 35.67 -27.90
C TRP A 119 -5.58 36.98 -28.69
N ARG A 120 -4.74 37.14 -29.73
CA ARG A 120 -4.71 38.31 -30.63
C ARG A 120 -6.06 38.57 -31.28
N ALA A 121 -6.80 37.52 -31.66
CA ALA A 121 -8.13 37.63 -32.24
C ALA A 121 -9.16 38.30 -31.30
N ARG A 122 -8.90 38.31 -29.98
CA ARG A 122 -9.73 39.01 -28.98
C ARG A 122 -9.38 40.50 -28.82
N GLN A 123 -8.42 41.00 -29.59
CA GLN A 123 -7.95 42.39 -29.60
C GLN A 123 -7.54 42.92 -28.21
N PRO A 124 -6.68 42.20 -27.47
CA PRO A 124 -6.40 42.46 -26.06
C PRO A 124 -5.67 43.77 -25.77
N LEU A 125 -5.02 44.37 -26.79
CA LEU A 125 -4.36 45.67 -26.65
C LEU A 125 -5.34 46.84 -26.63
N THR A 126 -6.57 46.65 -27.13
CA THR A 126 -7.60 47.70 -27.21
C THR A 126 -8.87 47.33 -26.46
N ASN A 127 -9.09 46.05 -26.16
CA ASN A 127 -10.24 45.54 -25.44
C ASN A 127 -9.86 45.18 -23.99
N PRO A 128 -10.29 45.96 -22.98
CA PRO A 128 -9.96 45.70 -21.58
C PRO A 128 -10.63 44.45 -21.00
N THR A 129 -11.63 43.89 -21.68
CA THR A 129 -12.30 42.64 -21.24
C THR A 129 -11.66 41.38 -21.81
N ALA A 130 -10.67 41.52 -22.70
CA ALA A 130 -9.95 40.39 -23.24
C ALA A 130 -9.03 39.76 -22.17
N PRO A 131 -8.71 38.46 -22.28
CA PRO A 131 -7.74 37.82 -21.40
C PRO A 131 -6.41 38.59 -21.40
N ALA A 132 -5.78 38.71 -20.22
CA ALA A 132 -4.61 39.58 -20.07
C ALA A 132 -3.37 39.10 -20.85
N THR A 133 -3.19 37.77 -20.97
CA THR A 133 -2.07 37.18 -21.71
C THR A 133 -2.51 35.92 -22.45
N PRO A 134 -1.77 35.45 -23.46
CA PRO A 134 -2.04 34.16 -24.08
C PRO A 134 -1.95 32.96 -23.13
N PHE A 135 -1.23 33.09 -22.01
CA PHE A 135 -0.97 31.99 -21.06
C PHE A 135 -2.21 31.57 -20.26
N VAL A 136 -3.21 32.43 -20.15
CA VAL A 136 -4.49 32.12 -19.49
C VAL A 136 -5.55 31.60 -20.46
N MET A 137 -5.22 31.53 -21.75
CA MET A 137 -6.11 31.00 -22.78
C MET A 137 -6.22 29.48 -22.66
N PRO A 138 -7.42 28.89 -22.84
CA PRO A 138 -7.59 27.44 -22.91
C PRO A 138 -6.76 26.75 -24.00
N GLU A 139 -6.44 27.49 -25.07
CA GLU A 139 -5.61 27.04 -26.18
C GLU A 139 -4.12 26.91 -25.80
N TYR A 140 -3.68 27.53 -24.69
CA TYR A 140 -2.31 27.39 -24.21
C TYR A 140 -2.12 26.05 -23.49
N ARG A 141 -1.84 25.02 -24.30
CA ARG A 141 -1.66 23.65 -23.84
C ARG A 141 -0.28 23.15 -24.21
N LEU A 142 0.51 22.86 -23.19
CA LEU A 142 1.84 22.26 -23.36
C LEU A 142 1.73 20.74 -23.33
N ALA A 143 2.22 20.07 -24.37
CA ALA A 143 2.26 18.60 -24.40
C ALA A 143 3.01 18.04 -23.18
N ALA A 144 4.14 18.66 -22.82
CA ALA A 144 4.93 18.27 -21.65
C ALA A 144 4.14 18.34 -20.32
N ARG A 145 3.24 19.32 -20.17
CA ARG A 145 2.39 19.42 -18.98
C ARG A 145 1.33 18.32 -18.95
N ALA A 146 0.71 18.03 -20.09
CA ALA A 146 -0.24 16.94 -20.22
C ALA A 146 0.41 15.57 -19.95
N GLU A 147 1.63 15.34 -20.46
CA GLU A 147 2.43 14.14 -20.18
C GLU A 147 2.76 14.03 -18.70
N ALA A 148 3.19 15.12 -18.05
CA ALA A 148 3.46 15.14 -16.61
C ALA A 148 2.22 14.74 -15.79
N THR A 149 1.05 15.29 -16.11
CA THR A 149 -0.21 14.93 -15.43
C THR A 149 -0.57 13.46 -15.64
N ALA A 150 -0.42 12.93 -16.86
CA ALA A 150 -0.70 11.53 -17.15
C ALA A 150 0.24 10.58 -16.39
N LEU A 151 1.52 10.94 -16.31
CA LEU A 151 2.52 10.18 -15.54
C LEU A 151 2.23 10.22 -14.04
N GLU A 152 1.83 11.37 -13.49
CA GLU A 152 1.49 11.48 -12.07
C GLU A 152 0.27 10.62 -11.71
N ALA A 153 -0.75 10.58 -12.59
CA ALA A 153 -1.89 9.69 -12.42
C ALA A 153 -1.46 8.21 -12.45
N LYS A 154 -0.57 7.84 -13.38
CA LYS A 154 -0.03 6.49 -13.45
C LYS A 154 0.79 6.12 -12.22
N ALA A 155 1.62 7.04 -11.71
CA ALA A 155 2.39 6.83 -10.51
C ALA A 155 1.49 6.62 -9.28
N THR A 156 0.40 7.38 -9.18
CA THR A 156 -0.58 7.25 -8.11
C THR A 156 -1.24 5.88 -8.15
N ALA A 157 -1.74 5.45 -9.31
CA ALA A 157 -2.33 4.12 -9.46
C ALA A 157 -1.34 2.97 -9.14
N THR A 158 -0.07 3.13 -9.53
CA THR A 158 0.99 2.14 -9.23
C THR A 158 1.29 2.11 -7.73
N PHE A 159 1.33 3.28 -7.07
CA PHE A 159 1.51 3.37 -5.64
C PHE A 159 0.33 2.75 -4.87
N ASP A 160 -0.91 2.99 -5.32
CA ASP A 160 -2.11 2.40 -4.71
C ASP A 160 -2.11 0.87 -4.81
N HIS A 161 -1.58 0.32 -5.90
CA HIS A 161 -1.34 -1.12 -6.02
C HIS A 161 -0.32 -1.61 -4.98
N GLY A 162 0.78 -0.89 -4.79
CA GLY A 162 1.75 -1.19 -3.72
C GLY A 162 1.13 -1.12 -2.31
N GLN A 163 0.24 -0.15 -2.06
CA GLN A 163 -0.49 -0.03 -0.80
C GLN A 163 -1.49 -1.16 -0.57
N TYR A 164 -2.09 -1.68 -1.64
CA TYR A 164 -2.90 -2.89 -1.56
C TYR A 164 -2.03 -4.10 -1.19
N ALA A 165 -0.91 -4.30 -1.88
CA ALA A 165 0.03 -5.39 -1.59
C ALA A 165 0.53 -5.33 -0.15
N ASN A 166 0.92 -4.15 0.34
CA ASN A 166 1.35 -3.95 1.74
C ASN A 166 0.26 -4.40 2.72
N ARG A 167 -1.00 -3.96 2.53
CA ARG A 167 -2.09 -4.33 3.44
C ARG A 167 -2.36 -5.83 3.49
N VAL A 168 -2.17 -6.53 2.36
CA VAL A 168 -2.27 -7.99 2.33
C VAL A 168 -1.10 -8.62 3.06
N GLY A 169 0.13 -8.18 2.80
CA GLY A 169 1.35 -8.63 3.48
C GLY A 169 1.26 -8.46 5.00
N ASP A 170 0.85 -7.28 5.47
CA ASP A 170 0.59 -6.98 6.88
C ASP A 170 -0.43 -7.95 7.50
N GLY A 171 -1.44 -8.36 6.73
CA GLY A 171 -2.41 -9.37 7.13
C GLY A 171 -1.74 -10.71 7.44
N PHE A 172 -0.81 -11.15 6.60
CA PHE A 172 -0.04 -12.38 6.81
C PHE A 172 0.99 -12.26 7.94
N VAL A 173 1.63 -11.10 8.11
CA VAL A 173 2.49 -10.83 9.28
C VAL A 173 1.69 -10.96 10.57
N ARG A 174 0.49 -10.37 10.63
CA ARG A 174 -0.41 -10.51 11.78
C ARG A 174 -0.78 -11.97 12.05
N ALA A 175 -1.11 -12.74 11.01
CA ALA A 175 -1.40 -14.18 11.16
C ALA A 175 -0.19 -14.94 11.74
N THR A 176 1.02 -14.62 11.27
CA THR A 176 2.28 -15.18 11.78
C THR A 176 2.44 -14.96 13.28
N VAL A 177 2.18 -13.73 13.77
CA VAL A 177 2.26 -13.40 15.21
C VAL A 177 1.21 -14.15 16.03
N ILE A 178 0.00 -14.33 15.50
CA ILE A 178 -1.07 -15.11 16.15
C ILE A 178 -0.66 -16.57 16.28
N PHE A 179 -0.14 -17.18 15.21
CA PHE A 179 0.31 -18.58 15.25
C PHE A 179 1.54 -18.77 16.15
N ALA A 180 2.50 -17.84 16.15
CA ALA A 180 3.63 -17.85 17.07
C ALA A 180 3.17 -17.77 18.53
N SER A 181 2.15 -16.97 18.82
CA SER A 181 1.53 -16.93 20.15
C SER A 181 0.87 -18.26 20.51
N ALA A 182 0.13 -18.87 19.57
CA ALA A 182 -0.49 -20.18 19.78
C ALA A 182 0.57 -21.27 20.07
N LEU A 183 1.69 -21.28 19.34
CA LEU A 183 2.84 -22.15 19.59
C LEU A 183 3.38 -21.96 21.00
N PHE A 184 3.57 -20.71 21.42
CA PHE A 184 4.06 -20.38 22.76
C PHE A 184 3.15 -20.94 23.86
N PHE A 185 1.85 -20.66 23.81
CA PHE A 185 0.91 -21.13 24.83
C PHE A 185 0.76 -22.65 24.84
N GLY A 186 0.69 -23.29 23.67
CA GLY A 186 0.58 -24.75 23.59
C GLY A 186 1.89 -25.46 23.97
N GLY A 187 3.05 -24.81 23.80
CA GLY A 187 4.35 -25.30 24.23
C GLY A 187 4.58 -25.16 25.74
N ILE A 188 4.38 -23.97 26.29
CA ILE A 188 4.56 -23.72 27.74
C ILE A 188 3.55 -24.50 28.59
N GLY A 189 2.35 -24.75 28.04
CA GLY A 189 1.32 -25.58 28.67
C GLY A 189 1.84 -26.94 29.13
N GLN A 190 2.75 -27.55 28.35
CA GLN A 190 3.32 -28.88 28.62
C GLN A 190 4.32 -28.88 29.80
N ALA A 191 4.85 -27.71 30.19
CA ALA A 191 5.76 -27.60 31.33
C ALA A 191 5.03 -27.67 32.69
N PHE A 192 3.72 -27.47 32.71
CA PHE A 192 2.96 -27.43 33.96
C PHE A 192 2.57 -28.83 34.44
N ARG A 193 2.98 -29.17 35.67
CA ARG A 193 2.56 -30.42 36.35
C ARG A 193 1.08 -30.46 36.73
N ARG A 194 0.40 -29.30 36.73
CA ARG A 194 -1.02 -29.19 37.06
C ARG A 194 -1.86 -29.33 35.78
N PRO A 195 -2.67 -30.39 35.62
CA PRO A 195 -3.40 -30.67 34.38
C PRO A 195 -4.42 -29.58 34.03
N ALA A 196 -5.00 -28.90 35.03
CA ALA A 196 -5.89 -27.78 34.79
C ALA A 196 -5.18 -26.60 34.07
N LEU A 197 -3.94 -26.29 34.44
CA LEU A 197 -3.18 -25.21 33.80
C LEU A 197 -2.79 -25.58 32.36
N HIS A 198 -2.42 -26.84 32.13
CA HIS A 198 -2.12 -27.35 30.79
C HIS A 198 -3.34 -27.26 29.87
N VAL A 199 -4.52 -27.69 30.33
CA VAL A 199 -5.77 -27.59 29.56
C VAL A 199 -6.14 -26.15 29.24
N VAL A 200 -5.98 -25.21 30.19
CA VAL A 200 -6.26 -23.78 29.96
C VAL A 200 -5.31 -23.20 28.90
N MET A 201 -4.01 -23.48 28.99
CA MET A 201 -3.03 -23.00 28.00
C MET A 201 -3.28 -23.60 26.61
N LEU A 202 -3.64 -24.88 26.55
CA LEU A 202 -4.04 -25.54 25.30
C LEU A 202 -5.30 -24.90 24.70
N ALA A 203 -6.31 -24.61 25.52
CA ALA A 203 -7.53 -23.95 25.03
C ALA A 203 -7.22 -22.58 24.42
N ILE A 204 -6.36 -21.78 25.04
CA ILE A 204 -5.91 -20.49 24.50
C ILE A 204 -5.19 -20.68 23.16
N SER A 205 -4.26 -21.65 23.10
CA SER A 205 -3.52 -21.98 21.88
C SER A 205 -4.44 -22.38 20.72
N VAL A 206 -5.42 -23.24 20.98
CA VAL A 206 -6.41 -23.67 19.97
C VAL A 206 -7.25 -22.49 19.50
N LEU A 207 -7.76 -21.66 20.42
CA LEU A 207 -8.56 -20.49 20.06
C LEU A 207 -7.78 -19.50 19.18
N GLN A 208 -6.52 -19.22 19.52
CA GLN A 208 -5.66 -18.37 18.72
C GLN A 208 -5.37 -18.98 17.35
N CYS A 209 -5.10 -20.29 17.29
CA CYS A 209 -4.85 -21.00 16.04
C CYS A 209 -6.07 -20.92 15.11
N LEU A 210 -7.27 -21.19 15.63
CA LEU A 210 -8.51 -21.07 14.87
C LEU A 210 -8.74 -19.64 14.37
N TRP A 211 -8.52 -18.64 15.22
CA TRP A 211 -8.64 -17.24 14.83
C TRP A 211 -7.65 -16.85 13.73
N GLY A 212 -6.39 -17.28 13.85
CA GLY A 212 -5.36 -17.09 12.83
C GLY A 212 -5.74 -17.73 11.49
N VAL A 213 -6.29 -18.95 11.51
CA VAL A 213 -6.77 -19.65 10.31
C VAL A 213 -7.90 -18.86 9.63
N ILE A 214 -8.89 -18.40 10.39
CA ILE A 214 -10.00 -17.60 9.84
C ILE A 214 -9.48 -16.31 9.20
N ALA A 215 -8.59 -15.60 9.88
CA ALA A 215 -7.99 -14.38 9.34
C ALA A 215 -7.16 -14.66 8.08
N MET A 216 -6.43 -15.77 8.04
CA MET A 216 -5.56 -16.14 6.91
C MET A 216 -6.36 -16.55 5.66
N ILE A 217 -7.46 -17.31 5.82
CA ILE A 217 -8.30 -17.76 4.69
C ILE A 217 -8.99 -16.59 3.97
N GLN A 218 -9.16 -15.45 4.63
CA GLN A 218 -9.72 -14.24 4.04
C GLN A 218 -8.71 -13.44 3.21
N LEU A 219 -7.42 -13.75 3.29
CA LEU A 219 -6.37 -13.04 2.56
C LEU A 219 -6.13 -13.69 1.20
N PRO A 220 -5.90 -12.90 0.14
CA PRO A 220 -5.52 -13.44 -1.16
C PRO A 220 -4.11 -14.01 -1.10
N VAL A 221 -3.93 -15.18 -1.71
CA VAL A 221 -2.64 -15.87 -1.84
C VAL A 221 -1.98 -15.37 -3.12
N ASN A 222 -0.70 -15.04 -3.06
CA ASN A 222 0.13 -14.65 -4.20
C ASN A 222 0.89 -15.86 -4.77
#